data_AF-A0A9Q0PPV0-F1
#
_entry.id   AF-A0A9Q0PPV0-F1
#
_cell.length_a   1.000
_cell.length_b   1.000
_cell.length_c   1.000
_cell.angle_alpha   90.00
_cell.angle_beta   90.00
_cell.angle_gamma   90.00
#
_symmetry.space_group_name_H-M   'P 1'
#
loop_
_entity.id
_entity.type
_entity.pdbx_description
1 polymer ?
#
loop_
_entity_poly.entity_id
_entity_poly.type
_entity_poly.pdbx_seq_one_letter_code
_entity_poly.pdbx_strand_id
1 'polypeptide(L)'
;MVDILSTKDSWLYKVAQHFLKELSDWVGNDDVRRVAVIVALQKHSNARFDGITKTKTVKALVTEFKTEVGCMLFIQNLMSMFVDEGNASEEPSDQSQTTDDNSEMGSVEDKDSNDFLKTWVVESLPSILKHLKLEPEAKFRVQKEILKFLAVQGLFSASLGSEVTSFELQEKFKWPKAATSSAICRMCIEQIQSLLANAQKIEGLHSLSSGLEHGDLGSYFMRFLSTLRNIPSVSLFRSLSDDDEKAFEKLQEMEIRLSREEKNCVISVEANKLHAMRFLLIQLLLQVLLRPGEFSEAASELVICCKKAFAASDLLDSSGEEGLDDDANPKLMDVLVDTFLSLLPQSSAPLRSAIEQVFKYFCNDVTNDGLLRMLRVIKKDLKPPRHREEGRDDDDDDDEDFLGIEEEGEGEGEGEEEMDEAETGETGEDEEQTDDSEAVAEVKEAGKELSDDSDGGMDDDAMFRMDAYLAQIFKDRKNQAGGETAQSQLVLFKLRVLSLLEVYLHENPAAEPEVLMVYLNLARAFVNPQTAEISEQFGQRIWGILQKKILKAKDFPRGGAVQLPTLESLLEKNLKLASKPLKRKKSAGNLSKKKQSAMWKRHKMIVSLAQGFNLLDSENYWCQKFFRV
;
A
#
# COMPACT_ATOMS: atom_id res chain seq x y z
N MET A 1 -36.60 -22.97 -3.56
CA MET A 1 -37.35 -22.00 -4.38
C MET A 1 -36.58 -21.85 -5.68
N VAL A 2 -37.15 -22.21 -6.82
CA VAL A 2 -36.46 -22.04 -8.12
C VAL A 2 -36.27 -20.54 -8.33
N ASP A 3 -35.02 -20.10 -8.53
CA ASP A 3 -34.69 -18.71 -8.80
C ASP A 3 -35.17 -18.32 -10.21
N ILE A 4 -36.44 -17.98 -10.31
CA ILE A 4 -37.13 -17.61 -11.56
C ILE A 4 -36.72 -16.20 -12.02
N LEU A 5 -36.02 -15.43 -11.17
CA LEU A 5 -35.50 -14.10 -11.49
C LEU A 5 -34.13 -14.16 -12.19
N SER A 6 -33.38 -15.25 -12.13
CA SER A 6 -32.11 -15.38 -12.87
C SER A 6 -32.28 -15.88 -14.31
N THR A 7 -33.44 -16.41 -14.67
CA THR A 7 -33.73 -16.84 -16.04
C THR A 7 -34.20 -15.65 -16.89
N LYS A 8 -33.32 -15.14 -17.77
CA LYS A 8 -33.56 -13.96 -18.61
C LYS A 8 -34.81 -14.07 -19.52
N ASP A 9 -35.22 -15.29 -19.83
CA ASP A 9 -36.39 -15.56 -20.68
C ASP A 9 -37.71 -15.65 -19.89
N SER A 10 -37.66 -15.64 -18.56
CA SER A 10 -38.85 -15.70 -17.73
C SER A 10 -39.66 -14.40 -17.85
N TRP A 11 -40.98 -14.53 -17.82
CA TRP A 11 -41.88 -13.38 -17.84
C TRP A 11 -41.66 -12.49 -16.60
N LEU A 12 -41.39 -13.09 -15.45
CA LEU A 12 -41.12 -12.39 -14.20
C LEU A 12 -39.85 -11.54 -14.29
N TYR A 13 -38.78 -12.05 -14.90
CA TYR A 13 -37.56 -11.28 -15.13
C TYR A 13 -37.83 -10.07 -16.02
N LYS A 14 -38.56 -10.24 -17.12
CA LYS A 14 -38.90 -9.14 -18.04
C LYS A 14 -39.75 -8.07 -17.38
N VAL A 15 -40.73 -8.47 -16.55
CA VAL A 15 -41.54 -7.54 -15.77
C VAL A 15 -40.70 -6.81 -14.71
N ALA A 16 -39.81 -7.52 -14.01
CA ALA A 16 -38.91 -6.90 -13.04
C ALA A 16 -37.96 -5.88 -13.71
N GLN A 17 -37.38 -6.21 -14.88
CA GLN A 17 -36.56 -5.28 -15.66
C GLN A 17 -37.35 -4.05 -16.12
N HIS A 18 -38.59 -4.24 -16.59
CA HIS A 18 -39.48 -3.13 -16.93
C HIS A 18 -39.77 -2.26 -15.71
N PHE A 19 -40.06 -2.85 -14.56
CA PHE A 19 -40.28 -2.11 -13.31
C PHE A 19 -39.05 -1.30 -12.91
N LEU A 20 -37.85 -1.87 -12.96
CA LEU A 20 -36.62 -1.14 -12.64
C LEU A 20 -36.37 0.03 -13.59
N LYS A 21 -36.71 -0.13 -14.87
CA LYS A 21 -36.64 0.96 -15.85
C LYS A 21 -37.62 2.08 -15.52
N GLU A 22 -38.89 1.76 -15.30
CA GLU A 22 -39.91 2.76 -14.92
C GLU A 22 -39.58 3.45 -13.59
N LEU A 23 -39.01 2.70 -12.63
CA LEU A 23 -38.55 3.25 -11.36
C LEU A 23 -37.40 4.25 -11.57
N SER A 24 -36.44 3.92 -12.44
CA SER A 24 -35.34 4.81 -12.82
C SER A 24 -35.85 6.07 -13.52
N ASP A 25 -36.81 5.92 -14.45
CA ASP A 25 -37.43 7.03 -15.17
C ASP A 25 -38.23 7.94 -14.21
N TRP A 26 -38.88 7.36 -13.19
CA TRP A 26 -39.61 8.08 -12.15
C TRP A 26 -38.70 8.85 -11.19
N VAL A 27 -37.54 8.30 -10.85
CA VAL A 27 -36.50 8.99 -10.07
C VAL A 27 -36.03 10.23 -10.83
N GLY A 28 -35.69 10.07 -12.12
CA GLY A 28 -35.21 11.15 -12.98
C GLY A 28 -34.05 11.93 -12.34
N ASN A 29 -34.18 13.26 -12.29
CA ASN A 29 -33.17 14.16 -11.73
C ASN A 29 -33.46 14.59 -10.27
N ASP A 30 -34.37 13.91 -9.57
CA ASP A 30 -34.78 14.27 -8.20
C ASP A 30 -33.93 13.51 -7.17
N ASP A 31 -33.02 14.24 -6.50
CA ASP A 31 -32.12 13.68 -5.49
C ASP A 31 -32.89 13.07 -4.30
N VAL A 32 -34.05 13.62 -3.93
CA VAL A 32 -34.88 13.09 -2.82
C VAL A 32 -35.46 11.73 -3.19
N ARG A 33 -36.02 11.61 -4.40
CA ARG A 33 -36.52 10.33 -4.90
C ARG A 33 -35.38 9.32 -5.04
N ARG A 34 -34.22 9.76 -5.54
CA ARG A 34 -33.06 8.89 -5.72
C ARG A 34 -32.61 8.28 -4.41
N VAL A 35 -32.44 9.10 -3.37
CA VAL A 35 -32.08 8.64 -2.02
C VAL A 35 -33.15 7.68 -1.47
N ALA A 36 -34.43 8.03 -1.57
CA ALA A 36 -35.52 7.19 -1.08
C ALA A 36 -35.53 5.79 -1.74
N VAL A 37 -35.31 5.73 -3.06
CA VAL A 37 -35.23 4.47 -3.80
C VAL A 37 -34.00 3.66 -3.37
N ILE A 38 -32.81 4.28 -3.30
CA ILE A 38 -31.59 3.58 -2.87
C ILE A 38 -31.76 2.99 -1.47
N VAL A 39 -32.22 3.80 -0.51
CA VAL A 39 -32.42 3.38 0.88
C VAL A 39 -33.43 2.24 0.97
N ALA A 40 -34.57 2.33 0.28
CA ALA A 40 -35.58 1.27 0.28
C ALA A 40 -35.02 -0.04 -0.29
N LEU A 41 -34.35 0.01 -1.45
CA LEU A 41 -33.76 -1.18 -2.07
C LEU A 41 -32.71 -1.84 -1.17
N GLN A 42 -31.84 -1.04 -0.53
CA GLN A 42 -30.76 -1.56 0.30
C GLN A 42 -31.25 -2.05 1.66
N LYS A 43 -32.17 -1.33 2.32
CA LYS A 43 -32.75 -1.73 3.59
C LYS A 43 -33.52 -3.05 3.49
N HIS A 44 -34.33 -3.24 2.43
CA HIS A 44 -35.14 -4.45 2.26
C HIS A 44 -34.39 -5.63 1.63
N SER A 45 -33.18 -5.41 1.09
CA SER A 45 -32.33 -6.48 0.54
C SER A 45 -31.16 -6.85 1.44
N ASN A 46 -31.09 -6.23 2.62
CA ASN A 46 -29.94 -6.30 3.51
C ASN A 46 -28.62 -6.02 2.79
N ALA A 47 -28.61 -4.88 2.10
CA ALA A 47 -27.56 -4.38 1.24
C ALA A 47 -27.15 -5.22 0.01
N ARG A 48 -27.92 -6.25 -0.35
CA ARG A 48 -27.55 -7.20 -1.41
C ARG A 48 -28.40 -7.06 -2.67
N PHE A 49 -29.12 -5.95 -2.86
CA PHE A 49 -30.06 -5.80 -3.98
C PHE A 49 -29.45 -6.13 -5.34
N ASP A 50 -28.35 -5.46 -5.71
CA ASP A 50 -27.67 -5.65 -7.00
C ASP A 50 -27.10 -7.09 -7.12
N GLY A 51 -26.64 -7.67 -6.01
CA GLY A 51 -26.11 -9.04 -5.95
C GLY A 51 -27.17 -10.12 -6.10
N ILE A 52 -28.35 -9.93 -5.48
CA ILE A 52 -29.52 -10.82 -5.56
C ILE A 52 -30.16 -10.73 -6.93
N THR A 53 -30.38 -9.51 -7.43
CA THR A 53 -31.04 -9.28 -8.73
C THR A 53 -30.11 -9.46 -9.92
N LYS A 54 -28.79 -9.58 -9.69
CA LYS A 54 -27.74 -9.55 -10.72
C LYS A 54 -27.86 -8.32 -11.62
N THR A 55 -28.23 -7.18 -11.04
CA THR A 55 -28.32 -5.88 -11.73
C THR A 55 -27.26 -4.91 -11.19
N LYS A 56 -27.19 -3.71 -11.76
CA LYS A 56 -26.34 -2.59 -11.29
C LYS A 56 -27.19 -1.38 -10.94
N THR A 57 -28.43 -1.61 -10.48
CA THR A 57 -29.44 -0.57 -10.32
C THR A 57 -29.03 0.41 -9.23
N VAL A 58 -28.68 -0.10 -8.05
CA VAL A 58 -28.28 0.77 -6.93
C VAL A 58 -26.95 1.44 -7.25
N LYS A 59 -26.00 0.71 -7.82
CA LYS A 59 -24.72 1.28 -8.24
C LYS A 59 -24.91 2.44 -9.24
N ALA A 60 -25.79 2.29 -10.22
CA ALA A 60 -26.09 3.35 -11.20
C ALA A 60 -26.68 4.59 -10.51
N LEU A 61 -27.69 4.41 -9.66
CA LEU A 61 -28.31 5.52 -8.92
C LEU A 61 -27.31 6.26 -8.02
N VAL A 62 -26.41 5.55 -7.32
CA VAL A 62 -25.37 6.19 -6.48
C VAL A 62 -24.43 7.05 -7.32
N THR A 63 -24.11 6.65 -8.56
CA THR A 63 -23.21 7.44 -9.44
C THR A 63 -23.86 8.69 -10.05
N GLU A 64 -25.18 8.84 -9.94
CA GLU A 64 -25.91 9.97 -10.52
C GLU A 64 -25.98 11.21 -9.64
N PHE A 65 -25.53 11.14 -8.38
CA PHE A 65 -25.39 12.34 -7.55
C PHE A 65 -24.32 13.27 -8.14
N LYS A 66 -24.73 14.51 -8.42
CA LYS A 66 -23.88 15.53 -9.05
C LYS A 66 -23.71 16.80 -8.21
N THR A 67 -24.56 16.99 -7.21
CA THR A 67 -24.63 18.22 -6.41
C THR A 67 -24.20 17.97 -4.98
N GLU A 68 -23.64 19.00 -4.33
CA GLU A 68 -23.30 18.94 -2.89
C GLU A 68 -24.53 18.59 -2.05
N VAL A 69 -25.67 19.21 -2.33
CA VAL A 69 -26.93 19.00 -1.60
C VAL A 69 -27.41 17.55 -1.73
N GLY A 70 -27.40 16.98 -2.94
CA GLY A 70 -27.79 15.59 -3.17
C GLY A 70 -26.86 14.60 -2.47
N CYS A 71 -25.55 14.84 -2.52
CA CYS A 71 -24.56 14.03 -1.81
C CYS A 71 -24.76 14.09 -0.29
N MET A 72 -24.95 15.29 0.28
CA MET A 72 -25.19 15.46 1.71
C MET A 72 -26.49 14.78 2.15
N LEU A 73 -27.56 14.89 1.36
CA LEU A 73 -28.82 14.19 1.63
C LEU A 73 -28.62 12.66 1.65
N PHE A 74 -27.88 12.13 0.68
CA PHE A 74 -27.59 10.69 0.62
C PHE A 74 -26.76 10.24 1.82
N ILE A 75 -25.69 10.97 2.13
CA ILE A 75 -24.83 10.71 3.29
C ILE A 75 -25.63 10.70 4.59
N GLN A 76 -26.48 11.69 4.84
CA GLN A 76 -27.32 11.76 6.04
C GLN A 76 -28.26 10.56 6.16
N ASN A 77 -28.82 10.10 5.04
CA ASN A 77 -29.67 8.91 5.02
C ASN A 77 -28.86 7.62 5.27
N LEU A 78 -27.65 7.50 4.74
CA LEU A 78 -26.74 6.39 5.07
C LEU A 78 -26.38 6.36 6.55
N MET A 79 -26.07 7.52 7.13
CA MET A 79 -25.78 7.65 8.56
C MET A 79 -26.98 7.26 9.43
N SER A 80 -28.18 7.74 9.08
CA SER A 80 -29.42 7.33 9.74
C SER A 80 -29.64 5.83 9.61
N MET A 81 -29.45 5.24 8.43
CA MET A 81 -29.60 3.79 8.22
C MET A 81 -28.61 2.95 9.04
N PHE A 82 -27.42 3.48 9.34
CA PHE A 82 -26.43 2.81 10.19
C PHE A 82 -26.80 2.86 11.68
N VAL A 83 -27.33 3.99 12.15
CA VAL A 83 -27.65 4.25 13.56
C VAL A 83 -29.04 3.73 13.94
N ASP A 84 -30.02 3.95 13.08
CA ASP A 84 -31.41 3.56 13.28
C ASP A 84 -31.58 2.08 12.91
N GLU A 85 -31.40 1.21 13.90
CA GLU A 85 -31.64 -0.25 13.82
C GLU A 85 -33.15 -0.61 13.65
N GLY A 86 -33.94 0.28 13.05
CA GLY A 86 -35.40 0.25 13.06
C GLY A 86 -36.04 -0.69 12.02
N ASN A 87 -36.68 -1.74 12.56
CA ASN A 87 -37.95 -2.35 12.13
C ASN A 87 -37.95 -3.13 10.81
N ALA A 88 -37.23 -4.25 10.75
CA ALA A 88 -37.57 -5.32 9.82
C ALA A 88 -38.69 -6.24 10.36
N SER A 89 -39.20 -6.02 11.59
CA SER A 89 -40.25 -6.85 12.20
C SER A 89 -41.65 -6.23 12.23
N GLU A 90 -41.92 -5.13 11.49
CA GLU A 90 -43.31 -4.69 11.26
C GLU A 90 -43.94 -5.48 10.09
N GLU A 91 -43.84 -6.81 10.12
CA GLU A 91 -44.96 -7.61 9.64
C GLU A 91 -45.93 -7.76 10.81
N PRO A 92 -47.22 -7.44 10.66
CA PRO A 92 -48.20 -7.74 11.69
C PRO A 92 -48.27 -9.26 11.79
N SER A 93 -47.58 -9.82 12.80
CA SER A 93 -47.70 -11.22 13.14
C SER A 93 -49.11 -11.47 13.66
N ASP A 94 -50.02 -11.83 12.75
CA ASP A 94 -51.27 -12.53 13.06
C ASP A 94 -50.91 -13.93 13.56
N GLN A 95 -50.29 -14.03 14.74
CA GLN A 95 -50.17 -15.29 15.46
C GLN A 95 -50.57 -15.11 16.92
N SER A 96 -51.68 -15.77 17.22
CA SER A 96 -52.27 -16.02 18.51
C SER A 96 -51.24 -16.14 19.65
N GLN A 97 -51.46 -15.34 20.68
CA GLN A 97 -50.82 -15.47 21.98
C GLN A 97 -51.03 -16.89 22.54
N THR A 98 -49.97 -17.67 22.63
CA THR A 98 -49.79 -18.63 23.73
C THR A 98 -48.52 -18.24 24.44
N THR A 99 -48.67 -17.85 25.71
CA THR A 99 -47.60 -17.50 26.62
C THR A 99 -46.71 -18.72 26.85
N ASP A 100 -45.49 -18.69 26.34
CA ASP A 100 -44.40 -19.50 26.89
C ASP A 100 -43.20 -18.57 27.11
N ASP A 101 -42.96 -18.26 28.38
CA ASP A 101 -41.86 -17.43 28.85
C ASP A 101 -40.57 -18.25 28.77
N ASN A 102 -39.94 -18.29 27.59
CA ASN A 102 -38.51 -18.59 27.44
C ASN A 102 -38.06 -18.36 25.98
N SER A 103 -37.60 -17.16 25.67
CA SER A 103 -36.88 -16.87 24.41
C SER A 103 -35.90 -15.72 24.60
N GLU A 104 -34.97 -15.83 25.56
CA GLU A 104 -33.73 -15.06 25.55
C GLU A 104 -32.69 -15.82 24.71
N MET A 105 -32.94 -15.88 23.40
CA MET A 105 -31.92 -16.27 22.43
C MET A 105 -32.11 -15.38 21.21
N GLY A 106 -31.45 -14.21 21.23
CA GLY A 106 -31.34 -13.38 20.02
C GLY A 106 -30.75 -14.25 18.92
N SER A 107 -31.51 -14.45 17.85
CA SER A 107 -31.13 -15.25 16.69
C SER A 107 -29.80 -14.74 16.14
N VAL A 108 -28.85 -15.66 15.94
CA VAL A 108 -27.54 -15.37 15.35
C VAL A 108 -27.69 -14.72 13.96
N GLU A 109 -28.77 -15.03 13.25
CA GLU A 109 -29.11 -14.50 11.93
C GLU A 109 -29.42 -12.98 11.93
N ASP A 110 -29.93 -12.41 13.03
CA ASP A 110 -30.24 -10.98 13.12
C ASP A 110 -28.98 -10.12 13.33
N LYS A 111 -27.93 -10.70 13.92
CA LYS A 111 -26.63 -10.02 14.07
C LYS A 111 -25.86 -9.98 12.75
N ASP A 112 -25.79 -11.10 12.04
CA ASP A 112 -25.09 -11.19 10.76
C ASP A 112 -25.77 -10.33 9.70
N SER A 113 -27.11 -10.27 9.71
CA SER A 113 -27.85 -9.43 8.76
C SER A 113 -27.51 -7.95 8.92
N ASN A 114 -27.58 -7.39 10.12
CA ASN A 114 -27.29 -5.98 10.37
C ASN A 114 -25.84 -5.58 10.00
N ASP A 115 -24.89 -6.49 10.18
CA ASP A 115 -23.48 -6.24 9.84
C ASP A 115 -23.26 -6.09 8.33
N PHE A 116 -24.01 -6.79 7.46
CA PHE A 116 -23.93 -6.58 6.00
C PHE A 116 -24.40 -5.17 5.59
N LEU A 117 -25.50 -4.68 6.19
CA LEU A 117 -26.01 -3.34 5.90
C LEU A 117 -25.02 -2.26 6.36
N LYS A 118 -24.50 -2.40 7.58
CA LYS A 118 -23.49 -1.49 8.13
C LYS A 118 -22.19 -1.50 7.30
N THR A 119 -21.76 -2.69 6.85
CA THR A 119 -20.63 -2.85 5.93
C THR A 119 -20.84 -2.06 4.64
N TRP A 120 -21.98 -2.24 3.98
CA TRP A 120 -22.29 -1.52 2.75
C TRP A 120 -22.36 0.00 2.94
N VAL A 121 -22.90 0.47 4.07
CA VAL A 121 -22.91 1.92 4.38
C VAL A 121 -21.48 2.47 4.44
N VAL A 122 -20.60 1.80 5.20
CA VAL A 122 -19.20 2.23 5.38
C VAL A 122 -18.45 2.26 4.05
N GLU A 123 -18.67 1.27 3.17
CA GLU A 123 -18.08 1.24 1.82
C GLU A 123 -18.68 2.30 0.87
N SER A 124 -19.98 2.55 0.99
CA SER A 124 -20.70 3.47 0.11
C SER A 124 -20.31 4.92 0.37
N LEU A 125 -20.07 5.31 1.62
CA LEU A 125 -19.78 6.69 2.00
C LEU A 125 -18.60 7.30 1.20
N PRO A 126 -17.37 6.72 1.19
CA PRO A 126 -16.28 7.27 0.39
C PRO A 126 -16.46 7.08 -1.12
N SER A 127 -17.24 6.09 -1.55
CA SER A 127 -17.45 5.79 -2.97
C SER A 127 -18.12 6.94 -3.73
N ILE A 128 -18.94 7.74 -3.04
CA ILE A 128 -19.62 8.93 -3.58
C ILE A 128 -18.60 9.90 -4.18
N LEU A 129 -17.40 10.00 -3.60
CA LEU A 129 -16.36 10.92 -4.05
C LEU A 129 -15.64 10.48 -5.34
N LYS A 130 -15.75 9.19 -5.75
CA LYS A 130 -14.99 8.65 -6.89
C LYS A 130 -15.45 9.22 -8.24
N HIS A 131 -16.74 9.53 -8.37
CA HIS A 131 -17.36 9.95 -9.64
C HIS A 131 -17.80 11.41 -9.64
N LEU A 132 -17.51 12.13 -8.55
CA LEU A 132 -18.08 13.43 -8.27
C LEU A 132 -17.12 14.55 -8.69
N LYS A 133 -17.60 15.41 -9.61
CA LYS A 133 -16.94 16.65 -10.00
C LYS A 133 -17.58 17.81 -9.23
N LEU A 134 -17.16 18.00 -7.98
CA LEU A 134 -17.51 19.19 -7.19
C LEU A 134 -16.37 20.21 -7.22
N GLU A 135 -16.73 21.46 -6.98
CA GLU A 135 -15.79 22.50 -6.58
C GLU A 135 -15.01 22.05 -5.32
N PRO A 136 -13.72 22.43 -5.18
CA PRO A 136 -12.86 21.97 -4.08
C PRO A 136 -13.49 22.16 -2.69
N GLU A 137 -14.10 23.31 -2.45
CA GLU A 137 -14.74 23.65 -1.17
C GLU A 137 -15.97 22.78 -0.87
N ALA A 138 -16.82 22.53 -1.87
CA ALA A 138 -17.98 21.66 -1.73
C ALA A 138 -17.54 20.20 -1.50
N LYS A 139 -16.51 19.75 -2.22
CA LYS A 139 -15.90 18.43 -2.01
C LYS A 139 -15.35 18.29 -0.59
N PHE A 140 -14.70 19.33 -0.08
CA PHE A 140 -14.15 19.35 1.27
C PHE A 140 -15.24 19.24 2.35
N ARG A 141 -16.38 19.92 2.18
CA ARG A 141 -17.54 19.76 3.09
C ARG A 141 -18.07 18.32 3.11
N VAL A 142 -18.20 17.70 1.94
CA VAL A 142 -18.62 16.29 1.84
C VAL A 142 -17.61 15.36 2.51
N GLN A 143 -16.30 15.59 2.30
CA GLN A 143 -15.24 14.81 2.96
C GLN A 143 -15.27 14.94 4.48
N LYS A 144 -15.48 16.16 5.02
CA LYS A 144 -15.62 16.39 6.46
C LYS A 144 -16.76 15.61 7.07
N GLU A 145 -17.91 15.59 6.40
CA GLU A 145 -19.09 14.88 6.89
C GLU A 145 -18.86 13.37 6.95
N ILE A 146 -18.29 12.80 5.88
CA ILE A 146 -17.90 11.37 5.84
C ILE A 146 -16.88 11.05 6.93
N LEU A 147 -15.82 11.88 7.03
CA LEU A 147 -14.74 11.69 8.00
C LEU A 147 -15.26 11.70 9.44
N LYS A 148 -16.11 12.67 9.80
CA LYS A 148 -16.71 12.76 11.13
C LYS A 148 -17.42 11.48 11.50
N PHE A 149 -18.29 10.99 10.62
CA PHE A 149 -19.07 9.79 10.89
C PHE A 149 -18.19 8.56 11.01
N LEU A 150 -17.26 8.34 10.07
CA LEU A 150 -16.33 7.21 10.15
C LEU A 150 -15.47 7.28 11.42
N ALA A 151 -15.04 8.47 11.84
CA ALA A 151 -14.28 8.65 13.07
C ALA A 151 -15.12 8.32 14.31
N VAL A 152 -16.36 8.81 14.40
CA VAL A 152 -17.28 8.50 15.51
C VAL A 152 -17.56 7.01 15.61
N GLN A 153 -17.85 6.34 14.48
CA GLN A 153 -18.21 4.91 14.47
C GLN A 153 -16.99 3.99 14.53
N GLY A 154 -15.83 4.43 14.05
CA GLY A 154 -14.63 3.61 13.93
C GLY A 154 -13.67 3.74 15.10
N LEU A 155 -13.50 4.94 15.66
CA LEU A 155 -12.48 5.23 16.66
C LEU A 155 -13.04 5.24 18.09
N PHE A 156 -14.33 5.50 18.25
CA PHE A 156 -14.92 5.84 19.54
C PHE A 156 -16.13 4.98 19.92
N SER A 157 -16.33 4.85 21.22
CA SER A 157 -17.53 4.30 21.85
C SER A 157 -18.09 5.32 22.85
N ALA A 158 -19.41 5.39 22.96
CA ALA A 158 -20.07 6.17 24.00
C ALA A 158 -20.24 5.30 25.25
N SER A 159 -19.79 5.80 26.40
CA SER A 159 -19.94 5.10 27.68
C SER A 159 -21.31 5.28 28.32
N LEU A 160 -22.06 6.32 27.92
CA LEU A 160 -23.35 6.66 28.48
C LEU A 160 -24.39 6.97 27.38
N GLY A 161 -25.24 5.98 27.10
CA GLY A 161 -26.32 6.10 26.11
C GLY A 161 -25.83 6.02 24.66
N SER A 162 -26.76 6.26 23.73
CA SER A 162 -26.52 6.18 22.28
C SER A 162 -26.28 7.54 21.62
N GLU A 163 -26.25 8.63 22.40
CA GLU A 163 -26.15 9.99 21.87
C GLU A 163 -25.29 10.87 22.79
N VAL A 164 -24.32 11.59 22.21
CA VAL A 164 -23.45 12.53 22.93
C VAL A 164 -23.44 13.85 22.18
N THR A 165 -23.62 14.96 22.90
CA THR A 165 -23.55 16.31 22.32
C THR A 165 -22.20 16.91 22.63
N SER A 166 -21.46 17.32 21.59
CA SER A 166 -20.26 18.14 21.75
C SER A 166 -20.64 19.61 21.70
N PHE A 167 -20.44 20.31 22.82
CA PHE A 167 -20.66 21.76 22.87
C PHE A 167 -19.61 22.54 22.07
N GLU A 168 -18.38 22.04 21.99
CA GLU A 168 -17.31 22.68 21.21
C GLU A 168 -17.61 22.62 19.71
N LEU A 169 -18.09 21.48 19.23
CA LEU A 169 -18.43 21.28 17.82
C LEU A 169 -19.85 21.72 17.48
N GLN A 170 -20.69 22.00 18.48
CA GLN A 170 -22.12 22.27 18.34
C GLN A 170 -22.85 21.17 17.56
N GLU A 171 -22.40 19.94 17.73
CA GLU A 171 -22.88 18.77 17.00
C GLU A 171 -23.29 17.65 17.95
N LYS A 172 -24.28 16.86 17.50
CA LYS A 172 -24.78 15.69 18.21
C LYS A 172 -24.31 14.43 17.48
N PHE A 173 -23.55 13.60 18.19
CA PHE A 173 -23.09 12.31 17.70
C PHE A 173 -24.00 11.21 18.20
N LYS A 174 -24.23 10.21 17.36
CA LYS A 174 -25.06 9.05 17.68
C LYS A 174 -24.30 7.76 17.41
N TRP A 175 -24.53 6.77 18.25
CA TRP A 175 -24.09 5.40 18.07
C TRP A 175 -25.31 4.50 17.92
N PRO A 176 -25.20 3.37 17.19
CA PRO A 176 -26.26 2.36 17.16
C PRO A 176 -26.55 1.83 18.57
N LYS A 177 -27.75 1.28 18.78
CA LYS A 177 -28.13 0.73 20.09
C LYS A 177 -27.32 -0.51 20.42
N ALA A 178 -27.16 -1.42 19.45
CA ALA A 178 -26.19 -2.49 19.56
C ALA A 178 -24.77 -1.98 19.27
N ALA A 179 -23.79 -2.43 20.06
CA ALA A 179 -22.40 -2.08 19.83
C ALA A 179 -21.94 -2.48 18.43
N THR A 180 -21.30 -1.55 17.72
CA THR A 180 -20.69 -1.81 16.41
C THR A 180 -19.61 -2.89 16.54
N SER A 181 -19.60 -3.86 15.62
CA SER A 181 -18.62 -4.95 15.66
C SER A 181 -17.20 -4.44 15.40
N SER A 182 -16.20 -5.10 15.99
CA SER A 182 -14.78 -4.75 15.80
C SER A 182 -14.37 -4.76 14.32
N ALA A 183 -14.99 -5.63 13.51
CA ALA A 183 -14.77 -5.68 12.07
C ALA A 183 -15.19 -4.37 11.39
N ILE A 184 -16.42 -3.89 11.65
CA ILE A 184 -16.92 -2.63 11.11
C ILE A 184 -16.09 -1.44 11.61
N CYS A 185 -15.69 -1.43 12.89
CA CYS A 185 -14.83 -0.37 13.42
C CYS A 185 -13.50 -0.30 12.66
N ARG A 186 -12.84 -1.44 12.39
CA ARG A 186 -11.61 -1.49 11.57
C ARG A 186 -11.85 -0.99 10.15
N MET A 187 -12.95 -1.41 9.52
CA MET A 187 -13.33 -0.92 8.19
C MET A 187 -13.48 0.60 8.17
N CYS A 188 -14.15 1.20 9.17
CA CYS A 188 -14.24 2.64 9.30
C CYS A 188 -12.85 3.31 9.33
N ILE A 189 -11.91 2.75 10.09
CA ILE A 189 -10.54 3.29 10.18
C ILE A 189 -9.80 3.18 8.83
N GLU A 190 -9.92 2.06 8.13
CA GLU A 190 -9.34 1.88 6.79
C GLU A 190 -9.93 2.87 5.76
N GLN A 191 -11.23 3.16 5.87
CA GLN A 191 -11.88 4.18 5.06
C GLN A 191 -11.37 5.59 5.42
N ILE A 192 -11.13 5.91 6.70
CA ILE A 192 -10.50 7.16 7.12
C ILE A 192 -9.10 7.30 6.50
N GLN A 193 -8.27 6.26 6.61
CA GLN A 193 -6.92 6.24 6.03
C GLN A 193 -6.95 6.54 4.53
N SER A 194 -7.87 5.88 3.81
CA SER A 194 -8.07 6.06 2.37
C SER A 194 -8.58 7.46 2.02
N LEU A 195 -9.52 8.00 2.80
CA LEU A 195 -10.08 9.34 2.61
C LEU A 195 -9.01 10.42 2.77
N LEU A 196 -8.18 10.31 3.82
CA LEU A 196 -7.07 11.22 4.09
C LEU A 196 -6.00 11.16 3.00
N ALA A 197 -5.61 9.95 2.57
CA ALA A 197 -4.61 9.79 1.50
C ALA A 197 -5.10 10.37 0.16
N ASN A 198 -6.40 10.24 -0.14
CA ASN A 198 -7.00 10.83 -1.33
C ASN A 198 -7.07 12.36 -1.27
N ALA A 199 -7.32 12.93 -0.08
CA ALA A 199 -7.31 14.38 0.12
C ALA A 199 -5.90 14.96 -0.10
N GLN A 200 -4.88 14.33 0.49
CA GLN A 200 -3.48 14.76 0.36
C GLN A 200 -3.00 14.82 -1.11
N LYS A 201 -3.37 13.83 -1.93
CA LYS A 201 -3.01 13.80 -3.36
C LYS A 201 -3.58 14.99 -4.15
N ILE A 202 -4.76 15.47 -3.76
CA ILE A 202 -5.44 16.58 -4.43
C ILE A 202 -4.80 17.91 -3.99
N GLU A 203 -4.50 18.06 -2.70
CA GLU A 203 -3.86 19.25 -2.13
C GLU A 203 -2.46 19.51 -2.73
N GLY A 204 -1.68 18.45 -2.97
CA GLY A 204 -0.37 18.55 -3.62
C GLY A 204 -0.39 19.10 -5.06
N LEU A 205 -1.54 19.05 -5.76
CA LEU A 205 -1.70 19.58 -7.12
C LEU A 205 -2.03 21.08 -7.13
N HIS A 206 -2.64 21.59 -6.05
CA HIS A 206 -3.18 22.96 -5.96
C HIS A 206 -2.33 23.92 -5.10
N SER A 207 -1.42 23.40 -4.27
CA SER A 207 -0.46 24.19 -3.47
C SER A 207 0.45 25.11 -4.31
N LEU A 208 0.55 24.89 -5.62
CA LEU A 208 1.29 25.75 -6.55
C LEU A 208 0.56 27.04 -6.97
N SER A 209 -0.75 27.23 -6.68
CA SER A 209 -1.52 28.28 -7.37
C SER A 209 -2.45 29.17 -6.53
N SER A 210 -2.74 28.92 -5.25
CA SER A 210 -3.65 29.83 -4.52
C SER A 210 -3.40 29.92 -3.02
N GLY A 211 -3.06 31.11 -2.53
CA GLY A 211 -2.99 31.47 -1.11
C GLY A 211 -4.35 31.61 -0.43
N LEU A 212 -5.30 30.73 -0.76
CA LEU A 212 -6.57 30.59 -0.04
C LEU A 212 -6.39 29.40 0.91
N GLU A 213 -6.65 29.58 2.20
CA GLU A 213 -6.68 28.51 3.22
C GLU A 213 -7.75 27.48 2.82
N HIS A 214 -7.38 26.54 1.96
CA HIS A 214 -8.15 25.33 1.76
C HIS A 214 -7.97 24.52 3.03
N GLY A 215 -9.08 24.14 3.67
CA GLY A 215 -8.99 23.39 4.92
C GLY A 215 -8.30 22.06 4.67
N ASP A 216 -7.17 21.85 5.34
CA ASP A 216 -6.46 20.57 5.37
C ASP A 216 -7.32 19.54 6.11
N LEU A 217 -7.69 18.45 5.43
CA LEU A 217 -8.53 17.39 6.00
C LEU A 217 -7.82 16.67 7.16
N GLY A 218 -6.48 16.58 7.12
CA GLY A 218 -5.65 16.04 8.21
C GLY A 218 -5.70 16.91 9.46
N SER A 219 -5.51 18.22 9.33
CA SER A 219 -5.70 19.19 10.43
C SER A 219 -7.09 19.08 11.05
N TYR A 220 -8.12 18.98 10.21
CA TYR A 220 -9.49 18.85 10.69
C TYR A 220 -9.71 17.53 11.44
N PHE A 221 -9.21 16.42 10.90
CA PHE A 221 -9.26 15.10 11.56
C PHE A 221 -8.62 15.15 12.94
N MET A 222 -7.41 15.70 13.05
CA MET A 222 -6.67 15.73 14.31
C MET A 222 -7.32 16.62 15.34
N ARG A 223 -7.87 17.78 14.95
CA ARG A 223 -8.69 18.61 15.83
C ARG A 223 -9.95 17.86 16.31
N PHE A 224 -10.66 17.21 15.39
CA PHE A 224 -11.86 16.44 15.72
C PHE A 224 -11.57 15.28 16.69
N LEU A 225 -10.47 14.55 16.45
CA LEU A 225 -9.96 13.49 17.32
C LEU A 225 -9.67 14.02 18.73
N SER A 226 -8.93 15.13 18.85
CA SER A 226 -8.63 15.77 20.14
C SER A 226 -9.90 16.20 20.87
N THR A 227 -10.85 16.83 20.18
CA THR A 227 -12.10 17.27 20.79
C THR A 227 -12.92 16.08 21.31
N LEU A 228 -13.05 14.99 20.56
CA LEU A 228 -13.80 13.81 21.02
C LEU A 228 -13.12 13.09 22.19
N ARG A 229 -11.78 12.97 22.19
CA ARG A 229 -11.04 12.38 23.33
C ARG A 229 -11.23 13.17 24.63
N ASN A 230 -11.47 14.48 24.54
CA ASN A 230 -11.69 15.34 25.70
C ASN A 230 -13.11 15.23 26.29
N ILE A 231 -14.04 14.51 25.65
CA ILE A 231 -15.39 14.31 26.16
C ILE A 231 -15.40 13.15 27.16
N PRO A 232 -15.75 13.34 28.44
CA PRO A 232 -15.66 12.29 29.47
C PRO A 232 -16.52 11.04 29.19
N SER A 233 -17.60 11.19 28.43
CA SER A 233 -18.51 10.09 28.06
C SER A 233 -18.11 9.35 26.78
N VAL A 234 -16.94 9.67 26.21
CA VAL A 234 -16.44 9.10 24.96
C VAL A 234 -15.08 8.45 25.23
N SER A 235 -14.94 7.19 24.85
CA SER A 235 -13.70 6.42 24.95
C SER A 235 -13.29 5.87 23.59
N LEU A 236 -12.03 5.47 23.43
CA LEU A 236 -11.62 4.70 22.26
C LEU A 236 -12.40 3.39 22.20
N PHE A 237 -12.75 2.93 20.99
CA PHE A 237 -13.54 1.71 20.80
C PHE A 237 -12.84 0.44 21.34
N ARG A 238 -11.52 0.50 21.52
CA ARG A 238 -10.69 -0.57 22.07
C ARG A 238 -9.73 -0.03 23.11
N SER A 239 -9.33 -0.90 24.03
CA SER A 239 -8.23 -0.64 24.96
C SER A 239 -6.88 -0.74 24.26
N LEU A 240 -5.96 0.17 24.59
CA LEU A 240 -4.57 0.14 24.16
C LEU A 240 -3.67 -0.33 25.31
N SER A 241 -2.51 -0.88 24.96
CA SER A 241 -1.44 -1.13 25.94
C SER A 241 -0.82 0.19 26.41
N ASP A 242 -0.10 0.18 27.53
CA ASP A 242 0.60 1.39 28.01
C ASP A 242 1.58 1.96 26.98
N ASP A 243 2.20 1.09 26.17
CA ASP A 243 3.15 1.49 25.15
C ASP A 243 2.46 2.05 23.90
N ASP A 244 1.33 1.44 23.49
CA ASP A 244 0.51 1.97 22.38
C ASP A 244 -0.17 3.28 22.74
N GLU A 245 -0.65 3.44 23.98
CA GLU A 245 -1.26 4.68 24.45
C GLU A 245 -0.22 5.81 24.44
N LYS A 246 0.99 5.56 24.96
CA LYS A 246 2.11 6.53 24.88
C LYS A 246 2.49 6.84 23.43
N ALA A 247 2.52 5.84 22.56
CA ALA A 247 2.83 6.04 21.15
C ALA A 247 1.76 6.91 20.49
N PHE A 248 0.47 6.63 20.75
CA PHE A 248 -0.66 7.40 20.25
C PHE A 248 -0.59 8.87 20.69
N GLU A 249 -0.36 9.11 21.99
CA GLU A 249 -0.23 10.47 22.55
C GLU A 249 0.97 11.22 21.93
N LYS A 250 2.14 10.59 21.84
CA LYS A 250 3.33 11.20 21.24
C LYS A 250 3.12 11.55 19.76
N LEU A 251 2.46 10.68 18.99
CA LEU A 251 2.13 10.95 17.59
C LEU A 251 1.16 12.13 17.47
N GLN A 252 0.13 12.16 18.33
CA GLN A 252 -0.85 13.26 18.37
C GLN A 252 -0.19 14.60 18.73
N GLU A 253 0.62 14.64 19.78
CA GLU A 253 1.35 15.85 20.20
C GLU A 253 2.31 16.34 19.12
N MET A 254 3.06 15.43 18.49
CA MET A 254 3.99 15.77 17.43
C MET A 254 3.26 16.33 16.20
N GLU A 255 2.15 15.72 15.79
CA GLU A 255 1.34 16.24 14.68
C GLU A 255 0.83 17.65 14.96
N ILE A 256 0.32 17.91 16.17
CA ILE A 256 -0.17 19.24 16.57
C ILE A 256 0.97 20.27 16.52
N ARG A 257 2.18 19.89 16.96
CA ARG A 257 3.38 20.74 16.86
C ARG A 257 3.71 21.05 15.40
N LEU A 258 3.85 20.03 14.54
CA LEU A 258 4.18 20.24 13.13
C LEU A 258 3.09 21.03 12.39
N SER A 259 1.81 20.85 12.73
CA SER A 259 0.69 21.64 12.17
C SER A 259 0.82 23.12 12.48
N ARG A 260 1.29 23.47 13.69
CA ARG A 260 1.56 24.86 14.09
C ARG A 260 2.76 25.41 13.34
N GLU A 261 3.83 24.63 13.23
CA GLU A 261 5.04 25.03 12.50
C GLU A 261 4.75 25.26 11.01
N GLU A 262 3.99 24.38 10.36
CA GLU A 262 3.62 24.50 8.95
C GLU A 262 2.85 25.80 8.67
N LYS A 263 1.91 26.17 9.55
CA LYS A 263 1.16 27.44 9.43
C LYS A 263 2.02 28.68 9.61
N ASN A 264 3.15 28.55 10.30
CA ASN A 264 4.10 29.63 10.53
C ASN A 264 5.17 29.71 9.43
N CYS A 265 5.27 28.72 8.54
CA CYS A 265 6.27 28.68 7.48
C CYS A 265 5.92 29.62 6.32
N VAL A 266 6.88 30.45 5.93
CA VAL A 266 6.79 31.35 4.74
C VAL A 266 7.28 30.64 3.47
N ILE A 267 8.08 29.56 3.62
CA ILE A 267 8.73 28.83 2.51
C ILE A 267 7.94 27.58 2.19
N SER A 268 7.56 27.40 0.92
CA SER A 268 6.73 26.27 0.48
C SER A 268 7.41 24.90 0.60
N VAL A 269 8.73 24.81 0.41
CA VAL A 269 9.45 23.51 0.48
C VAL A 269 9.47 22.94 1.90
N GLU A 270 9.76 23.78 2.89
CA GLU A 270 9.74 23.37 4.30
C GLU A 270 8.32 23.08 4.77
N ALA A 271 7.34 23.90 4.34
CA ALA A 271 5.93 23.64 4.58
C ALA A 271 5.51 22.28 3.98
N ASN A 272 5.98 21.92 2.78
CA ASN A 272 5.70 20.63 2.17
C ASN A 272 6.36 19.45 2.93
N LYS A 273 7.58 19.62 3.47
CA LYS A 273 8.23 18.63 4.35
C LYS A 273 7.39 18.38 5.61
N LEU A 274 6.99 19.44 6.28
CA LEU A 274 6.13 19.41 7.47
C LEU A 274 4.79 18.73 7.16
N HIS A 275 4.14 19.15 6.07
CA HIS A 275 2.87 18.59 5.62
C HIS A 275 2.96 17.08 5.34
N ALA A 276 3.99 16.63 4.61
CA ALA A 276 4.21 15.21 4.34
C ALA A 276 4.42 14.41 5.64
N MET A 277 5.23 14.93 6.57
CA MET A 277 5.48 14.31 7.87
C MET A 277 4.22 14.22 8.72
N ARG A 278 3.42 15.28 8.78
CA ARG A 278 2.12 15.28 9.49
C ARG A 278 1.20 14.17 9.00
N PHE A 279 1.05 14.01 7.69
CA PHE A 279 0.22 12.94 7.14
C PHE A 279 0.78 11.55 7.47
N LEU A 280 2.10 11.36 7.49
CA LEU A 280 2.69 10.11 7.93
C LEU A 280 2.39 9.82 9.41
N LEU A 281 2.48 10.82 10.29
CA LEU A 281 2.11 10.69 11.71
C LEU A 281 0.63 10.32 11.87
N ILE A 282 -0.27 10.95 11.11
CA ILE A 282 -1.71 10.63 11.14
C ILE A 282 -1.95 9.19 10.68
N GLN A 283 -1.33 8.75 9.58
CA GLN A 283 -1.47 7.38 9.09
C GLN A 283 -0.94 6.36 10.10
N LEU A 284 0.20 6.64 10.74
CA LEU A 284 0.78 5.77 11.76
C LEU A 284 -0.07 5.73 13.03
N LEU A 285 -0.64 6.85 13.46
CA LEU A 285 -1.58 6.93 14.58
C LEU A 285 -2.81 6.04 14.34
N LEU A 286 -3.36 6.06 13.11
CA LEU A 286 -4.47 5.19 12.74
C LEU A 286 -4.04 3.70 12.70
N GLN A 287 -2.78 3.39 12.36
CA GLN A 287 -2.27 2.01 12.41
C GLN A 287 -2.13 1.48 13.84
N VAL A 288 -1.70 2.30 14.80
CA VAL A 288 -1.68 1.93 16.23
C VAL A 288 -3.07 1.51 16.70
N LEU A 289 -4.12 2.19 16.23
CA LEU A 289 -5.50 1.81 16.54
C LEU A 289 -5.97 0.55 15.80
N LEU A 290 -5.59 0.37 14.53
CA LEU A 290 -5.96 -0.81 13.76
C LEU A 290 -5.30 -2.09 14.30
N ARG A 291 -4.01 -2.00 14.65
CA ARG A 291 -3.15 -3.11 15.05
C ARG A 291 -2.27 -2.72 16.25
N PRO A 292 -2.87 -2.71 17.46
CA PRO A 292 -2.14 -2.44 18.70
C PRO A 292 -0.98 -3.44 18.90
N GLY A 293 0.14 -2.97 19.42
CA GLY A 293 1.33 -3.76 19.70
C GLY A 293 2.30 -3.93 18.52
N GLU A 294 1.97 -3.45 17.32
CA GLU A 294 2.85 -3.58 16.14
C GLU A 294 3.69 -2.32 15.87
N PHE A 295 3.24 -1.13 16.29
CA PHE A 295 3.76 0.14 15.77
C PHE A 295 4.34 1.10 16.82
N SER A 296 4.35 0.74 18.10
CA SER A 296 4.78 1.65 19.19
C SER A 296 6.25 2.08 19.10
N GLU A 297 7.13 1.17 18.69
CA GLU A 297 8.57 1.43 18.47
C GLU A 297 8.79 2.38 17.28
N ALA A 298 8.27 2.02 16.10
CA ALA A 298 8.35 2.84 14.90
C ALA A 298 7.73 4.24 15.10
N ALA A 299 6.65 4.35 15.89
CA ALA A 299 6.06 5.62 16.27
C ALA A 299 7.02 6.47 17.11
N SER A 300 7.71 5.85 18.08
CA SER A 300 8.68 6.54 18.92
C SER A 300 9.89 7.03 18.11
N GLU A 301 10.43 6.19 17.21
CA GLU A 301 11.52 6.55 16.31
C GLU A 301 11.13 7.70 15.38
N LEU A 302 9.94 7.62 14.75
CA LEU A 302 9.47 8.66 13.85
C LEU A 302 9.29 10.01 14.57
N VAL A 303 8.78 10.00 15.80
CA VAL A 303 8.66 11.21 16.64
C VAL A 303 10.04 11.80 16.95
N ILE A 304 11.06 10.96 17.20
CA ILE A 304 12.45 11.42 17.39
C ILE A 304 12.98 12.04 16.09
N CYS A 305 12.73 11.41 14.94
CA CYS A 305 13.11 11.95 13.64
C CYS A 305 12.48 13.32 13.39
N CYS A 306 11.19 13.49 13.69
CA CYS A 306 10.51 14.79 13.59
C CYS A 306 11.15 15.85 14.49
N LYS A 307 11.42 15.52 15.76
CA LYS A 307 12.06 16.46 16.70
C LYS A 307 13.42 16.95 16.21
N LYS A 308 14.23 16.05 15.65
CA LYS A 308 15.57 16.37 15.13
C LYS A 308 15.49 17.14 13.82
N ALA A 309 14.63 16.72 12.89
CA ALA A 309 14.46 17.38 11.59
C ALA A 309 13.94 18.81 11.72
N PHE A 310 13.06 19.06 12.69
CA PHE A 310 12.37 20.35 12.87
C PHE A 310 12.71 21.02 14.22
N ALA A 311 13.95 20.84 14.70
CA ALA A 311 14.41 21.35 16.00
C ALA A 311 14.43 22.89 16.13
N ALA A 312 14.25 23.62 15.02
CA ALA A 312 14.40 25.07 14.95
C ALA A 312 13.40 25.88 15.80
N SER A 313 12.39 25.25 16.43
CA SER A 313 11.42 25.95 17.29
C SER A 313 11.67 25.81 18.81
N ASP A 314 12.60 24.96 19.26
CA ASP A 314 12.86 24.75 20.70
C ASP A 314 13.92 25.73 21.28
N LEU A 315 14.52 26.59 20.46
CA LEU A 315 15.55 27.56 20.89
C LEU A 315 15.03 28.78 21.68
N LEU A 316 13.72 28.85 21.97
CA LEU A 316 13.16 29.93 22.78
C LEU A 316 12.89 29.57 24.24
N ASP A 317 12.92 28.28 24.64
CA ASP A 317 12.53 27.88 26.01
C ASP A 317 13.51 26.97 26.77
N SER A 318 14.70 26.66 26.24
CA SER A 318 15.75 26.08 27.09
C SER A 318 17.14 26.62 26.78
N SER A 319 17.71 27.30 27.76
CA SER A 319 19.12 27.64 27.81
C SER A 319 19.95 26.38 28.07
N GLY A 320 20.76 25.98 27.11
CA GLY A 320 21.77 24.93 27.27
C GLY A 320 22.45 24.67 25.94
N GLU A 321 23.73 25.02 25.85
CA GLU A 321 24.59 24.80 24.70
C GLU A 321 24.61 23.32 24.27
N GLU A 322 24.09 23.01 23.10
CA GLU A 322 24.64 21.94 22.25
C GLU A 322 24.71 22.50 20.84
N GLY A 323 25.95 22.63 20.33
CA GLY A 323 26.20 23.07 18.96
C GLY A 323 25.51 22.14 17.97
N LEU A 324 25.09 22.70 16.84
CA LEU A 324 24.65 21.93 15.68
C LEU A 324 25.76 20.97 15.28
N ASP A 325 25.66 19.73 15.74
CA ASP A 325 26.60 18.66 15.43
C ASP A 325 26.35 18.24 13.97
N ASP A 326 27.30 18.50 13.09
CA ASP A 326 27.23 18.15 11.66
C ASP A 326 27.09 16.62 11.45
N ASP A 327 27.46 15.83 12.48
CA ASP A 327 27.32 14.38 12.54
C ASP A 327 25.88 13.89 12.92
N ALA A 328 24.98 14.81 13.29
CA ALA A 328 23.61 14.45 13.67
C ALA A 328 22.68 14.21 12.46
N ASN A 329 22.93 14.90 11.34
CA ASN A 329 22.07 14.83 10.15
C ASN A 329 22.19 13.47 9.40
N PRO A 330 23.39 12.91 9.16
CA PRO A 330 23.52 11.57 8.58
C PRO A 330 22.84 10.50 9.45
N LYS A 331 23.03 10.57 10.78
CA LYS A 331 22.40 9.65 11.73
C LYS A 331 20.87 9.74 11.73
N LEU A 332 20.33 10.95 11.59
CA LEU A 332 18.88 11.17 11.47
C LEU A 332 18.32 10.44 10.25
N MET A 333 18.98 10.58 9.11
CA MET A 333 18.53 9.98 7.85
C MET A 333 18.62 8.46 7.86
N ASP A 334 19.63 7.90 8.52
CA ASP A 334 19.74 6.46 8.75
C ASP A 334 18.59 5.92 9.59
N VAL A 335 18.25 6.59 10.70
CA VAL A 335 17.10 6.22 11.54
C VAL A 335 15.80 6.33 10.75
N LEU A 336 15.61 7.40 9.98
CA LEU A 336 14.40 7.58 9.18
C LEU A 336 14.23 6.47 8.14
N VAL A 337 15.31 6.07 7.46
CA VAL A 337 15.29 4.95 6.50
C VAL A 337 14.99 3.63 7.21
N ASP A 338 15.57 3.37 8.39
CA ASP A 338 15.29 2.16 9.17
C ASP A 338 13.82 2.10 9.61
N THR A 339 13.27 3.22 10.08
CA THR A 339 11.85 3.33 10.43
C THR A 339 10.96 3.09 9.21
N PHE A 340 11.33 3.55 8.01
CA PHE A 340 10.57 3.20 6.81
C PHE A 340 10.68 1.70 6.49
N LEU A 341 11.87 1.12 6.58
CA LEU A 341 12.07 -0.31 6.31
C LEU A 341 11.35 -1.21 7.33
N SER A 342 11.11 -0.76 8.57
CA SER A 342 10.28 -1.46 9.55
C SER A 342 8.77 -1.27 9.32
N LEU A 343 8.34 -0.15 8.74
CA LEU A 343 6.92 0.06 8.43
C LEU A 343 6.49 -0.61 7.12
N LEU A 344 7.38 -0.71 6.14
CA LEU A 344 7.06 -1.17 4.78
C LEU A 344 6.55 -2.61 4.67
N PRO A 345 7.05 -3.63 5.40
CA PRO A 345 6.60 -5.02 5.27
C PRO A 345 5.10 -5.22 5.45
N GLN A 346 4.47 -4.44 6.33
CA GLN A 346 3.08 -4.58 6.72
C GLN A 346 2.23 -3.34 6.44
N SER A 347 2.76 -2.42 5.62
CA SER A 347 2.12 -1.13 5.36
C SER A 347 0.86 -1.23 4.48
N SER A 348 -0.22 -0.57 4.92
CA SER A 348 -1.40 -0.35 4.08
C SER A 348 -1.07 0.61 2.94
N ALA A 349 -1.87 0.61 1.85
CA ALA A 349 -1.63 1.50 0.72
C ALA A 349 -1.59 3.00 1.11
N PRO A 350 -2.46 3.52 1.99
CA PRO A 350 -2.34 4.88 2.53
C PRO A 350 -1.02 5.15 3.27
N LEU A 351 -0.60 4.25 4.16
CA LEU A 351 0.67 4.41 4.89
C LEU A 351 1.87 4.44 3.93
N ARG A 352 1.90 3.54 2.94
CA ARG A 352 2.95 3.54 1.92
C ARG A 352 3.02 4.83 1.14
N SER A 353 1.86 5.34 0.72
CA SER A 353 1.78 6.61 0.00
C SER A 353 2.34 7.75 0.85
N ALA A 354 2.06 7.77 2.16
CA ALA A 354 2.62 8.76 3.06
C ALA A 354 4.14 8.62 3.23
N ILE A 355 4.66 7.39 3.39
CA ILE A 355 6.10 7.11 3.43
C ILE A 355 6.78 7.59 2.14
N GLU A 356 6.22 7.26 0.97
CA GLU A 356 6.74 7.69 -0.33
C GLU A 356 6.77 9.22 -0.47
N GLN A 357 5.73 9.93 0.02
CA GLN A 357 5.70 11.39 0.03
C GLN A 357 6.77 11.99 0.94
N VAL A 358 6.94 11.47 2.16
CA VAL A 358 8.02 11.93 3.05
C VAL A 358 9.36 11.66 2.41
N PHE A 359 9.60 10.42 1.96
CA PHE A 359 10.86 10.04 1.33
C PHE A 359 11.20 10.96 0.15
N LYS A 360 10.23 11.33 -0.70
CA LYS A 360 10.43 12.29 -1.80
C LYS A 360 11.08 13.60 -1.35
N TYR A 361 10.65 14.18 -0.23
CA TYR A 361 11.21 15.47 0.22
C TYR A 361 12.54 15.35 0.99
N PHE A 362 12.86 14.16 1.49
CA PHE A 362 14.08 13.90 2.27
C PHE A 362 15.14 13.11 1.49
N CYS A 363 14.83 12.64 0.27
CA CYS A 363 15.68 11.70 -0.46
C CYS A 363 17.07 12.26 -0.83
N ASN A 364 17.20 13.58 -0.98
CA ASN A 364 18.49 14.24 -1.26
C ASN A 364 19.45 14.19 -0.06
N ASP A 365 18.94 14.01 1.15
CA ASP A 365 19.72 13.94 2.39
C ASP A 365 20.04 12.48 2.77
N VAL A 366 19.55 11.49 2.01
CA VAL A 366 19.74 10.07 2.33
C VAL A 366 21.21 9.68 2.20
N THR A 367 21.73 9.02 3.24
CA THR A 367 23.12 8.59 3.30
C THR A 367 23.38 7.39 2.37
N ASN A 368 24.67 7.18 2.08
CA ASN A 368 25.13 5.98 1.39
C ASN A 368 24.75 4.68 2.13
N ASP A 369 24.78 4.68 3.47
CA ASP A 369 24.42 3.50 4.24
C ASP A 369 22.90 3.23 4.17
N GLY A 370 22.06 4.27 4.29
CA GLY A 370 20.62 4.16 4.07
C GLY A 370 20.26 3.58 2.69
N LEU A 371 20.95 4.03 1.63
CA LEU A 371 20.80 3.45 0.28
C LEU A 371 21.22 1.98 0.23
N LEU A 372 22.36 1.63 0.83
CA LEU A 372 22.83 0.25 0.87
C LEU A 372 21.89 -0.67 1.64
N ARG A 373 21.26 -0.19 2.73
CA ARG A 373 20.23 -0.94 3.48
C ARG A 373 19.01 -1.24 2.61
N MET A 374 18.49 -0.26 1.88
CA MET A 374 17.39 -0.49 0.91
C MET A 374 17.80 -1.49 -0.17
N LEU A 375 18.99 -1.36 -0.75
CA LEU A 375 19.51 -2.29 -1.76
C LEU A 375 19.75 -3.70 -1.20
N ARG A 376 20.06 -3.84 0.08
CA ARG A 376 20.21 -5.14 0.76
C ARG A 376 18.86 -5.88 0.79
N VAL A 377 17.75 -5.18 1.01
CA VAL A 377 16.40 -5.77 0.91
C VAL A 377 16.12 -6.31 -0.49
N ILE A 378 16.44 -5.55 -1.54
CA ILE A 378 16.28 -5.98 -2.95
C ILE A 378 17.04 -7.29 -3.23
N LYS A 379 18.24 -7.44 -2.66
CA LYS A 379 19.09 -8.62 -2.83
C LYS A 379 18.73 -9.81 -1.93
N LYS A 380 17.93 -9.60 -0.88
CA LYS A 380 17.64 -10.66 0.10
C LYS A 380 16.80 -11.76 -0.53
N ASP A 381 17.26 -13.01 -0.48
CA ASP A 381 16.48 -14.16 -0.92
C ASP A 381 16.24 -15.11 0.28
N LEU A 382 15.08 -15.77 0.32
CA LEU A 382 14.81 -16.82 1.30
C LEU A 382 15.49 -18.09 0.82
N LYS A 383 16.35 -18.70 1.65
CA LYS A 383 16.98 -19.98 1.32
C LYS A 383 15.86 -21.01 1.07
N PRO A 384 15.91 -21.79 -0.03
CA PRO A 384 15.00 -22.91 -0.19
C PRO A 384 15.22 -23.91 0.95
N PRO A 385 14.18 -24.61 1.43
CA PRO A 385 14.34 -25.70 2.37
C PRO A 385 15.38 -26.66 1.80
N ARG A 386 16.46 -26.94 2.53
CA ARG A 386 17.48 -27.90 2.09
C ARG A 386 16.78 -29.24 1.90
N HIS A 387 16.60 -29.66 0.65
CA HIS A 387 16.27 -31.04 0.33
C HIS A 387 17.48 -31.86 0.79
N ARG A 388 17.35 -32.55 1.91
CA ARG A 388 18.32 -33.55 2.37
C ARG A 388 18.29 -34.65 1.29
N GLU A 389 19.25 -34.63 0.36
CA GLU A 389 19.50 -35.79 -0.47
C GLU A 389 20.08 -36.85 0.47
N GLU A 390 19.25 -37.84 0.80
CA GLU A 390 19.66 -39.02 1.56
C GLU A 390 20.72 -39.81 0.77
N GLY A 391 21.92 -39.95 1.36
CA GLY A 391 23.02 -40.66 0.71
C GLY A 391 24.32 -40.77 1.50
N ARG A 392 24.29 -41.58 2.57
CA ARG A 392 25.39 -42.32 3.26
C ARG A 392 26.17 -41.62 4.41
N ASP A 393 25.91 -42.16 5.63
CA ASP A 393 26.76 -42.57 6.77
C ASP A 393 28.15 -41.90 6.92
N ASP A 394 28.58 -41.37 8.07
CA ASP A 394 28.58 -41.95 9.42
C ASP A 394 28.84 -40.88 10.52
N ASP A 395 28.23 -41.11 11.70
CA ASP A 395 28.52 -40.69 13.09
C ASP A 395 28.54 -39.22 13.62
N ASP A 396 27.56 -38.98 14.53
CA ASP A 396 27.53 -38.27 15.83
C ASP A 396 28.17 -36.88 16.00
N ASP A 397 27.32 -35.85 16.19
CA ASP A 397 26.96 -35.38 17.55
C ASP A 397 25.76 -34.40 17.50
N ASP A 398 24.89 -34.53 18.50
CA ASP A 398 23.68 -33.75 18.77
C ASP A 398 23.93 -32.23 18.84
N ASP A 399 22.98 -31.45 18.33
CA ASP A 399 22.34 -30.39 19.14
C ASP A 399 21.04 -29.91 18.47
N GLU A 400 20.01 -29.86 19.31
CA GLU A 400 18.59 -29.61 19.09
C GLU A 400 18.28 -28.24 18.47
N ASP A 401 17.38 -28.17 17.47
CA ASP A 401 16.23 -27.23 17.51
C ASP A 401 15.15 -27.50 16.43
N PHE A 402 14.01 -28.02 16.91
CA PHE A 402 12.65 -27.49 16.78
C PHE A 402 11.84 -27.49 15.44
N LEU A 403 10.73 -28.25 15.55
CA LEU A 403 9.41 -28.23 14.89
C LEU A 403 9.29 -28.53 13.38
N GLY A 404 9.10 -29.82 13.10
CA GLY A 404 8.24 -30.27 12.01
C GLY A 404 6.76 -30.09 12.35
N ILE A 405 6.02 -29.44 11.45
CA ILE A 405 4.58 -29.67 11.28
C ILE A 405 4.38 -29.97 9.80
N GLU A 406 3.85 -31.15 9.55
CA GLU A 406 3.54 -31.76 8.26
C GLU A 406 2.51 -30.91 7.49
N GLU A 407 2.76 -30.66 6.20
CA GLU A 407 1.83 -30.03 5.27
C GLU A 407 1.20 -31.13 4.41
N GLU A 408 0.01 -31.59 4.79
CA GLU A 408 -0.86 -32.41 3.93
C GLU A 408 -2.03 -31.56 3.42
N GLY A 409 -2.26 -31.59 2.11
CA GLY A 409 -3.58 -31.32 1.52
C GLY A 409 -3.65 -30.14 0.55
N GLU A 410 -3.49 -30.46 -0.73
CA GLU A 410 -3.86 -29.61 -1.87
C GLU A 410 -5.35 -29.18 -1.80
N GLY A 411 -5.61 -27.91 -2.06
CA GLY A 411 -6.94 -27.36 -2.26
C GLY A 411 -6.89 -26.18 -3.22
N GLU A 412 -7.19 -26.43 -4.49
CA GLU A 412 -7.35 -25.41 -5.53
C GLU A 412 -8.51 -24.46 -5.18
N GLY A 413 -8.23 -23.15 -5.21
CA GLY A 413 -9.23 -22.09 -5.06
C GLY A 413 -8.87 -20.94 -5.98
N GLU A 414 -9.57 -20.87 -7.13
CA GLU A 414 -9.49 -19.79 -8.10
C GLU A 414 -9.98 -18.47 -7.49
N GLY A 415 -9.17 -17.42 -7.60
CA GLY A 415 -9.52 -16.04 -7.27
C GLY A 415 -8.86 -15.11 -8.27
N GLU A 416 -9.55 -14.83 -9.37
CA GLU A 416 -9.19 -13.80 -10.34
C GLU A 416 -9.34 -12.42 -9.70
N GLU A 417 -8.26 -11.64 -9.63
CA GLU A 417 -8.37 -10.18 -9.56
C GLU A 417 -7.65 -9.56 -10.75
N GLU A 418 -8.48 -8.92 -11.59
CA GLU A 418 -8.08 -8.18 -12.78
C GLU A 418 -7.35 -6.89 -12.41
N MET A 419 -6.26 -6.60 -13.13
CA MET A 419 -5.72 -5.24 -13.22
C MET A 419 -5.48 -4.89 -14.69
N ASP A 420 -6.19 -3.83 -15.10
CA ASP A 420 -6.26 -3.19 -16.41
C ASP A 420 -4.92 -3.09 -17.17
N GLU A 421 -4.92 -3.65 -18.39
CA GLU A 421 -4.01 -3.30 -19.48
C GLU A 421 -4.69 -2.32 -20.45
N ALA A 422 -4.06 -1.16 -20.69
CA ALA A 422 -4.23 -0.29 -21.86
C ALA A 422 -2.99 0.62 -21.94
N GLU A 423 -2.30 0.89 -23.04
CA GLU A 423 -2.57 0.72 -24.47
C GLU A 423 -1.28 0.37 -25.24
N THR A 424 -1.48 -0.33 -26.35
CA THR A 424 -0.54 -0.65 -27.42
C THR A 424 -0.41 0.48 -28.44
N GLY A 425 0.73 0.51 -29.15
CA GLY A 425 0.93 1.31 -30.36
C GLY A 425 1.96 0.63 -31.26
N GLU A 426 1.45 -0.18 -32.19
CA GLU A 426 2.16 -0.95 -33.23
C GLU A 426 2.98 -0.09 -34.20
N THR A 427 4.02 -0.69 -34.78
CA THR A 427 4.22 -0.76 -36.25
C THR A 427 5.16 -1.93 -36.57
N GLY A 428 4.69 -2.85 -37.42
CA GLY A 428 5.49 -3.87 -38.11
C GLY A 428 6.42 -3.25 -39.15
N GLU A 429 7.21 -3.96 -39.95
CA GLU A 429 7.27 -5.36 -40.37
C GLU A 429 8.70 -5.58 -40.95
N ASP A 430 9.04 -6.86 -41.17
CA ASP A 430 9.90 -7.41 -42.23
C ASP A 430 11.19 -8.16 -41.89
N GLU A 431 11.34 -9.19 -42.72
CA GLU A 431 11.94 -10.52 -42.55
C GLU A 431 13.34 -10.67 -43.20
N GLU A 432 13.79 -11.94 -43.26
CA GLU A 432 14.92 -12.54 -44.01
C GLU A 432 16.27 -12.60 -43.28
N GLN A 433 16.73 -13.76 -42.77
CA GLN A 433 17.12 -15.05 -43.37
C GLN A 433 18.57 -15.11 -43.90
N THR A 434 19.17 -16.30 -43.69
CA THR A 434 20.49 -16.84 -44.11
C THR A 434 21.66 -16.50 -43.17
N ASP A 435 22.20 -17.41 -42.37
CA ASP A 435 22.85 -18.72 -42.62
C ASP A 435 24.16 -18.57 -43.41
N ASP A 436 25.31 -18.64 -42.73
CA ASP A 436 26.28 -19.70 -43.03
C ASP A 436 27.34 -19.89 -41.92
N SER A 437 27.95 -21.05 -41.99
CA SER A 437 28.67 -21.82 -40.98
C SER A 437 30.18 -21.56 -40.89
N GLU A 438 30.80 -22.28 -39.94
CA GLU A 438 32.21 -22.71 -39.83
C GLU A 438 33.22 -21.72 -39.20
N ALA A 439 34.21 -22.12 -38.40
CA ALA A 439 34.56 -23.35 -37.70
C ALA A 439 35.85 -23.08 -36.89
N VAL A 440 35.90 -23.59 -35.66
CA VAL A 440 37.09 -24.07 -34.91
C VAL A 440 38.20 -23.06 -34.51
N ALA A 441 38.33 -22.86 -33.19
CA ALA A 441 39.62 -22.98 -32.51
C ALA A 441 39.42 -23.35 -31.04
N GLU A 442 39.83 -24.58 -30.73
CA GLU A 442 39.89 -25.21 -29.42
C GLU A 442 41.04 -24.59 -28.61
N VAL A 443 40.75 -23.95 -27.46
CA VAL A 443 41.73 -23.70 -26.41
C VAL A 443 41.12 -24.12 -25.08
N LYS A 444 41.52 -25.31 -24.63
CA LYS A 444 41.49 -25.69 -23.23
C LYS A 444 42.64 -24.94 -22.54
N GLU A 445 42.36 -24.27 -21.42
CA GLU A 445 42.84 -24.63 -20.09
C GLU A 445 42.80 -23.43 -19.13
N ALA A 446 42.73 -23.75 -17.84
CA ALA A 446 42.95 -22.92 -16.66
C ALA A 446 41.78 -22.04 -16.20
N GLY A 447 40.86 -22.69 -15.50
CA GLY A 447 40.11 -22.06 -14.44
C GLY A 447 41.05 -21.52 -13.36
N LYS A 448 40.83 -20.26 -13.00
CA LYS A 448 41.07 -19.77 -11.65
C LYS A 448 39.92 -18.83 -11.32
N GLU A 449 39.01 -19.35 -10.52
CA GLU A 449 37.98 -18.58 -9.86
C GLU A 449 38.66 -17.43 -9.12
N LEU A 450 38.49 -16.21 -9.63
CA LEU A 450 38.63 -15.01 -8.83
C LEU A 450 37.24 -14.74 -8.25
N SER A 451 36.93 -15.49 -7.20
CA SER A 451 35.96 -15.11 -6.18
C SER A 451 36.55 -13.90 -5.46
N ASP A 452 36.47 -12.73 -6.09
CA ASP A 452 36.62 -11.46 -5.39
C ASP A 452 35.26 -11.11 -4.81
N ASP A 453 34.88 -11.92 -3.81
CA ASP A 453 33.83 -11.63 -2.87
C ASP A 453 34.44 -10.62 -1.90
N SER A 454 34.45 -9.34 -2.31
CA SER A 454 34.53 -8.25 -1.35
C SER A 454 33.17 -8.16 -0.65
N ASP A 455 32.82 -9.24 0.06
CA ASP A 455 31.88 -9.23 1.16
C ASP A 455 32.67 -8.59 2.31
N GLY A 456 32.72 -7.26 2.29
CA GLY A 456 33.10 -6.51 3.48
C GLY A 456 32.22 -7.03 4.60
N GLY A 457 32.85 -7.68 5.59
CA GLY A 457 32.18 -8.47 6.62
C GLY A 457 30.89 -7.81 7.06
N MET A 458 29.77 -8.54 6.91
CA MET A 458 28.48 -8.08 7.38
C MET A 458 28.63 -7.66 8.85
N ASP A 459 28.50 -6.37 9.10
CA ASP A 459 28.38 -5.84 10.44
C ASP A 459 27.19 -6.53 11.12
N ASP A 460 27.37 -7.09 12.31
CA ASP A 460 26.36 -7.92 12.99
C ASP A 460 25.03 -7.16 13.13
N ASP A 461 25.10 -5.84 13.36
CA ASP A 461 23.95 -4.94 13.44
C ASP A 461 23.09 -4.94 12.16
N ALA A 462 23.73 -4.98 10.99
CA ALA A 462 23.03 -5.03 9.71
C ALA A 462 22.27 -6.35 9.50
N MET A 463 22.79 -7.45 10.05
CA MET A 463 22.13 -8.76 10.02
C MET A 463 20.90 -8.76 10.93
N PHE A 464 21.04 -8.28 12.17
CA PHE A 464 19.92 -8.18 13.12
C PHE A 464 18.78 -7.33 12.57
N ARG A 465 19.06 -6.19 11.92
CA ARG A 465 18.01 -5.35 11.31
C ARG A 465 17.28 -6.08 10.18
N MET A 466 18.01 -6.79 9.33
CA MET A 466 17.39 -7.58 8.26
C MET A 466 16.49 -8.68 8.86
N ASP A 467 16.93 -9.35 9.91
CA ASP A 467 16.15 -10.38 10.58
C ASP A 467 14.92 -9.81 11.28
N ALA A 468 14.98 -8.58 11.81
CA ALA A 468 13.81 -7.87 12.32
C ALA A 468 12.76 -7.63 11.23
N TYR A 469 13.18 -7.18 10.04
CA TYR A 469 12.26 -6.99 8.90
C TYR A 469 11.64 -8.32 8.44
N LEU A 470 12.43 -9.40 8.42
CA LEU A 470 11.94 -10.73 8.10
C LEU A 470 10.98 -11.26 9.16
N ALA A 471 11.28 -11.08 10.44
CA ALA A 471 10.40 -11.48 11.54
C ALA A 471 9.02 -10.83 11.40
N GLN A 472 8.97 -9.58 10.95
CA GLN A 472 7.73 -8.88 10.68
C GLN A 472 6.96 -9.49 9.49
N ILE A 473 7.66 -9.87 8.42
CA ILE A 473 7.05 -10.64 7.31
C ILE A 473 6.44 -11.96 7.82
N PHE A 474 7.11 -12.64 8.76
CA PHE A 474 6.64 -13.91 9.31
C PHE A 474 5.50 -13.77 10.35
N LYS A 475 5.36 -12.62 11.02
CA LYS A 475 4.29 -12.37 12.02
C LYS A 475 2.89 -12.44 11.42
N ASP A 476 2.69 -11.98 10.18
CA ASP A 476 1.38 -11.96 9.51
C ASP A 476 0.78 -13.35 9.31
N ARG A 477 1.62 -14.38 9.26
CA ARG A 477 1.20 -15.78 9.09
C ARG A 477 0.36 -16.31 10.25
N LYS A 478 0.58 -15.80 11.47
CA LYS A 478 -0.14 -16.28 12.67
C LYS A 478 -1.55 -15.68 12.76
N ASN A 479 -1.79 -14.55 12.09
CA ASN A 479 -3.02 -13.77 12.20
C ASN A 479 -3.96 -13.89 10.98
N GLN A 480 -3.50 -14.49 9.88
CA GLN A 480 -4.30 -14.71 8.67
C GLN A 480 -4.53 -16.21 8.44
N ALA A 481 -5.78 -16.66 8.56
CA ALA A 481 -6.20 -18.00 8.19
C ALA A 481 -6.26 -18.10 6.66
N GLY A 482 -5.14 -18.51 6.05
CA GLY A 482 -4.99 -18.73 4.61
C GLY A 482 -4.64 -17.47 3.81
N GLY A 483 -3.58 -17.52 2.99
CA GLY A 483 -3.36 -16.50 1.97
C GLY A 483 -1.97 -16.49 1.32
N GLU A 484 -0.93 -16.06 2.04
CA GLU A 484 0.33 -15.68 1.38
C GLU A 484 1.56 -16.38 1.96
N THR A 485 2.42 -16.89 1.08
CA THR A 485 3.71 -17.48 1.48
C THR A 485 4.66 -16.37 1.93
N ALA A 486 5.65 -16.70 2.78
CA ALA A 486 6.69 -15.75 3.18
C ALA A 486 7.46 -15.19 1.96
N GLN A 487 7.52 -15.96 0.88
CA GLN A 487 8.10 -15.53 -0.39
C GLN A 487 7.24 -14.44 -1.06
N SER A 488 5.91 -14.58 -1.08
CA SER A 488 5.00 -13.55 -1.59
C SER A 488 5.12 -12.24 -0.80
N GLN A 489 5.15 -12.31 0.54
CA GLN A 489 5.32 -11.13 1.39
C GLN A 489 6.70 -10.48 1.23
N LEU A 490 7.77 -11.27 1.08
CA LEU A 490 9.09 -10.73 0.75
C LEU A 490 9.09 -10.04 -0.62
N VAL A 491 8.40 -10.58 -1.63
CA VAL A 491 8.24 -9.93 -2.94
C VAL A 491 7.50 -8.61 -2.80
N LEU A 492 6.42 -8.56 -2.02
CA LEU A 492 5.70 -7.31 -1.73
C LEU A 492 6.62 -6.31 -1.05
N PHE A 493 7.39 -6.72 -0.04
CA PHE A 493 8.36 -5.84 0.64
C PHE A 493 9.41 -5.30 -0.34
N LYS A 494 10.00 -6.15 -1.19
CA LYS A 494 10.93 -5.74 -2.25
C LYS A 494 10.31 -4.75 -3.23
N LEU A 495 9.06 -4.97 -3.65
CA LEU A 495 8.33 -4.05 -4.55
C LEU A 495 8.09 -2.69 -3.88
N ARG A 496 7.83 -2.66 -2.57
CA ARG A 496 7.62 -1.42 -1.81
C ARG A 496 8.92 -0.64 -1.61
N VAL A 497 10.02 -1.32 -1.30
CA VAL A 497 11.36 -0.69 -1.26
C VAL A 497 11.78 -0.19 -2.65
N LEU A 498 11.45 -0.94 -3.70
CA LEU A 498 11.71 -0.51 -5.07
C LEU A 498 10.96 0.78 -5.43
N SER A 499 9.77 1.03 -4.88
CA SER A 499 9.10 2.34 -5.03
C SER A 499 9.93 3.49 -4.44
N LEU A 500 10.53 3.32 -3.26
CA LEU A 500 11.39 4.35 -2.66
C LEU A 500 12.64 4.59 -3.51
N LEU A 501 13.29 3.53 -3.99
CA LEU A 501 14.42 3.66 -4.91
C LEU A 501 14.02 4.36 -6.22
N GLU A 502 12.83 4.10 -6.75
CA GLU A 502 12.31 4.79 -7.93
C GLU A 502 12.11 6.29 -7.68
N VAL A 503 11.62 6.68 -6.49
CA VAL A 503 11.54 8.08 -6.05
C VAL A 503 12.95 8.69 -5.96
N TYR A 504 13.91 8.01 -5.33
CA TYR A 504 15.30 8.49 -5.22
C TYR A 504 15.93 8.76 -6.60
N LEU A 505 15.74 7.84 -7.56
CA LEU A 505 16.22 7.96 -8.94
C LEU A 505 15.50 9.04 -9.77
N HIS A 506 14.30 9.45 -9.33
CA HIS A 506 13.54 10.52 -9.97
C HIS A 506 14.01 11.90 -9.50
N GLU A 507 14.19 12.06 -8.19
CA GLU A 507 14.53 13.35 -7.58
C GLU A 507 16.02 13.72 -7.70
N ASN A 508 16.92 12.73 -7.77
CA ASN A 508 18.36 12.98 -7.87
C ASN A 508 18.88 12.97 -9.32
N PRO A 509 19.83 13.85 -9.69
CA PRO A 509 20.44 13.88 -11.01
C PRO A 509 21.11 12.54 -11.38
N ALA A 510 20.98 12.13 -12.64
CA ALA A 510 21.61 10.90 -13.14
C ALA A 510 23.15 10.90 -13.05
N ALA A 511 23.76 12.08 -12.85
CA ALA A 511 25.20 12.26 -12.76
C ALA A 511 25.79 11.92 -11.38
N GLU A 512 24.96 11.68 -10.36
CA GLU A 512 25.44 11.36 -9.01
C GLU A 512 25.98 9.91 -8.93
N PRO A 513 27.15 9.69 -8.30
CA PRO A 513 27.73 8.35 -8.11
C PRO A 513 26.77 7.37 -7.42
N GLU A 514 25.97 7.86 -6.49
CA GLU A 514 24.99 7.11 -5.71
C GLU A 514 23.84 6.59 -6.59
N VAL A 515 23.39 7.40 -7.54
CA VAL A 515 22.38 7.01 -8.53
C VAL A 515 22.90 5.87 -9.42
N LEU A 516 24.17 5.93 -9.83
CA LEU A 516 24.80 4.83 -10.56
C LEU A 516 24.88 3.56 -9.71
N MET A 517 25.25 3.67 -8.43
CA MET A 517 25.28 2.53 -7.51
C MET A 517 23.91 1.86 -7.43
N VAL A 518 22.82 2.62 -7.34
CA VAL A 518 21.46 2.06 -7.34
C VAL A 518 21.18 1.31 -8.64
N TYR A 519 21.42 1.92 -9.81
CA TYR A 519 21.23 1.25 -11.10
C TYR A 519 22.04 -0.03 -11.23
N LEU A 520 23.29 0.00 -10.77
CA LEU A 520 24.20 -1.14 -10.78
C LEU A 520 23.66 -2.33 -9.99
N ASN A 521 23.15 -2.05 -8.79
CA ASN A 521 22.59 -3.06 -7.90
C ASN A 521 21.23 -3.56 -8.42
N LEU A 522 20.43 -2.72 -9.05
CA LEU A 522 19.20 -3.13 -9.73
C LEU A 522 19.49 -4.01 -10.95
N ALA A 523 20.51 -3.69 -11.76
CA ALA A 523 20.97 -4.54 -12.84
C ALA A 523 21.45 -5.90 -12.33
N ARG A 524 22.24 -5.94 -11.24
CA ARG A 524 22.63 -7.19 -10.56
C ARG A 524 21.42 -8.03 -10.15
N ALA A 525 20.43 -7.41 -9.51
CA ALA A 525 19.21 -8.09 -9.10
C ALA A 525 18.40 -8.59 -10.31
N PHE A 526 18.27 -7.79 -11.37
CA PHE A 526 17.57 -8.18 -12.60
C PHE A 526 18.23 -9.37 -13.31
N VAL A 527 19.53 -9.52 -13.15
CA VAL A 527 20.33 -10.55 -13.82
C VAL A 527 20.43 -11.82 -12.99
N ASN A 528 20.27 -11.72 -11.66
CA ASN A 528 20.27 -12.87 -10.75
C ASN A 528 19.15 -13.87 -11.12
N PRO A 529 19.48 -15.14 -11.44
CA PRO A 529 18.50 -16.16 -11.77
C PRO A 529 17.42 -16.37 -10.70
N GLN A 530 17.78 -16.23 -9.41
CA GLN A 530 16.84 -16.42 -8.30
C GLN A 530 15.71 -15.37 -8.32
N THR A 531 15.98 -14.17 -8.82
CA THR A 531 14.96 -13.13 -9.00
C THR A 531 13.89 -13.55 -10.02
N ALA A 532 14.21 -14.41 -10.99
CA ALA A 532 13.25 -14.95 -11.95
C ALA A 532 12.36 -16.05 -11.36
N GLU A 533 12.89 -16.81 -10.40
CA GLU A 533 12.16 -17.88 -9.71
C GLU A 533 11.21 -17.31 -8.65
N ILE A 534 11.58 -16.18 -8.04
CA ILE A 534 10.84 -15.56 -6.94
C ILE A 534 9.66 -14.70 -7.44
N SER A 535 9.82 -13.86 -8.48
CA SER A 535 8.69 -13.07 -9.03
C SER A 535 8.95 -12.46 -10.42
N GLU A 536 8.06 -12.72 -11.37
CA GLU A 536 8.05 -12.07 -12.69
C GLU A 536 7.74 -10.57 -12.59
N GLN A 537 6.78 -10.19 -11.75
CA GLN A 537 6.36 -8.80 -11.56
C GLN A 537 7.51 -7.93 -11.04
N PHE A 538 8.27 -8.44 -10.08
CA PHE A 538 9.43 -7.73 -9.54
C PHE A 538 10.51 -7.52 -10.62
N GLY A 539 10.81 -8.55 -11.41
CA GLY A 539 11.73 -8.45 -12.55
C GLY A 539 11.27 -7.44 -13.61
N GLN A 540 9.99 -7.46 -13.98
CA GLN A 540 9.41 -6.51 -14.94
C GLN A 540 9.50 -5.06 -14.44
N ARG A 541 9.27 -4.82 -13.15
CA ARG A 541 9.36 -3.48 -12.57
C ARG A 541 10.80 -2.96 -12.56
N ILE A 542 11.77 -3.79 -12.19
CA ILE A 542 13.20 -3.43 -12.30
C ILE A 542 13.56 -3.12 -13.76
N TRP A 543 13.15 -3.97 -14.70
CA TRP A 543 13.37 -3.74 -16.12
C TRP A 543 12.79 -2.40 -16.59
N GLY A 544 11.57 -2.07 -16.19
CA GLY A 544 10.92 -0.79 -16.51
C GLY A 544 11.73 0.42 -16.02
N ILE A 545 12.30 0.35 -14.81
CA ILE A 545 13.17 1.39 -14.25
C ILE A 545 14.46 1.52 -15.07
N LEU A 546 15.13 0.40 -15.36
CA LEU A 546 16.36 0.38 -16.16
C LEU A 546 16.11 0.92 -17.58
N GLN A 547 15.03 0.51 -18.24
CA GLN A 547 14.69 0.93 -19.59
C GLN A 547 14.38 2.42 -19.69
N LYS A 548 13.61 2.98 -18.73
CA LYS A 548 13.19 4.39 -18.77
C LYS A 548 14.35 5.37 -18.61
N LYS A 549 15.41 5.01 -17.88
CA LYS A 549 16.49 5.95 -17.53
C LYS A 549 17.83 5.59 -18.16
N ILE A 550 18.24 4.32 -18.24
CA ILE A 550 19.55 3.96 -18.82
C ILE A 550 19.51 4.03 -20.35
N LEU A 551 18.41 3.61 -20.97
CA LEU A 551 18.29 3.52 -22.44
C LEU A 551 17.70 4.78 -23.10
N LYS A 552 17.12 5.69 -22.30
CA LYS A 552 16.41 6.88 -22.81
C LYS A 552 16.88 8.21 -22.21
N ALA A 553 17.78 8.24 -21.23
CA ALA A 553 18.30 9.49 -20.69
C ALA A 553 19.33 10.13 -21.64
N LYS A 554 19.34 11.47 -21.67
CA LYS A 554 20.27 12.26 -22.48
C LYS A 554 21.54 12.66 -21.71
N ASP A 555 21.48 12.65 -20.38
CA ASP A 555 22.55 13.10 -19.50
C ASP A 555 23.14 11.92 -18.71
N PHE A 556 24.45 11.72 -18.86
CA PHE A 556 25.20 10.65 -18.20
C PHE A 556 26.30 11.25 -17.32
N PRO A 557 26.61 10.63 -16.16
CA PRO A 557 27.71 11.04 -15.29
C PRO A 557 29.03 11.04 -16.07
N ARG A 558 29.71 12.18 -16.15
CA ARG A 558 31.01 12.32 -16.81
C ARG A 558 32.11 12.46 -15.75
N GLY A 559 33.05 11.51 -15.68
CA GLY A 559 34.25 11.64 -14.83
C GLY A 559 34.69 10.36 -14.12
N GLY A 560 35.78 10.48 -13.35
CA GLY A 560 36.43 9.37 -12.63
C GLY A 560 35.72 8.87 -11.36
N ALA A 561 34.53 9.39 -11.06
CA ALA A 561 33.70 8.92 -9.95
C ALA A 561 32.91 7.63 -10.28
N VAL A 562 32.90 7.23 -11.55
CA VAL A 562 32.28 5.96 -11.95
C VAL A 562 33.31 4.85 -11.83
N GLN A 563 32.99 3.84 -11.04
CA GLN A 563 33.83 2.64 -10.90
C GLN A 563 33.73 1.79 -12.18
N LEU A 564 34.51 2.16 -13.21
CA LEU A 564 34.55 1.47 -14.50
C LEU A 564 34.74 -0.06 -14.34
N PRO A 565 35.64 -0.58 -13.48
CA PRO A 565 35.85 -2.03 -13.35
C PRO A 565 34.60 -2.80 -12.88
N THR A 566 33.82 -2.18 -12.00
CA THR A 566 32.60 -2.77 -11.45
C THR A 566 31.50 -2.87 -12.51
N LEU A 567 31.42 -1.88 -13.39
CA LEU A 567 30.47 -1.84 -14.50
C LEU A 567 30.94 -2.73 -15.68
N GLU A 568 32.25 -2.84 -15.94
CA GLU A 568 32.83 -3.83 -16.89
C GLU A 568 32.47 -5.26 -16.46
N SER A 569 32.71 -5.62 -15.20
CA SER A 569 32.36 -6.93 -14.66
C SER A 569 30.88 -7.25 -14.80
N LEU A 570 30.01 -6.24 -14.70
CA LEU A 570 28.57 -6.42 -14.84
C LEU A 570 28.10 -6.50 -16.27
N LEU A 571 28.70 -5.73 -17.16
CA LEU A 571 28.48 -5.87 -18.59
C LEU A 571 28.92 -7.27 -19.03
N GLU A 572 30.08 -7.74 -18.56
CA GLU A 572 30.57 -9.08 -18.84
C GLU A 572 29.63 -10.17 -18.32
N LYS A 573 29.14 -10.05 -17.07
CA LYS A 573 28.13 -10.97 -16.50
C LYS A 573 26.81 -10.94 -17.30
N ASN A 574 26.35 -9.76 -17.71
CA ASN A 574 25.17 -9.59 -18.55
C ASN A 574 25.35 -10.24 -19.92
N LEU A 575 26.46 -9.95 -20.61
CA LEU A 575 26.81 -10.52 -21.91
C LEU A 575 26.95 -12.04 -21.82
N LYS A 576 27.56 -12.57 -20.75
CA LYS A 576 27.62 -14.01 -20.47
C LYS A 576 26.25 -14.65 -20.25
N LEU A 577 25.27 -13.91 -19.73
CA LEU A 577 23.91 -14.42 -19.53
C LEU A 577 23.03 -14.26 -20.78
N ALA A 578 23.26 -13.20 -21.56
CA ALA A 578 22.65 -13.00 -22.88
C ALA A 578 23.19 -14.01 -23.91
N SER A 579 24.46 -14.39 -23.83
CA SER A 579 25.09 -15.35 -24.74
C SER A 579 24.79 -16.81 -24.41
N LYS A 580 24.29 -17.10 -23.21
CA LYS A 580 23.86 -18.47 -22.85
C LYS A 580 22.61 -18.82 -23.65
N PRO A 581 22.67 -19.84 -24.54
CA PRO A 581 21.48 -20.27 -25.28
C PRO A 581 20.45 -20.77 -24.28
N LEU A 582 19.19 -20.33 -24.45
CA LEU A 582 18.08 -20.77 -23.61
C LEU A 582 17.86 -22.27 -23.85
N LYS A 583 18.51 -23.12 -23.04
CA LYS A 583 18.36 -24.57 -23.14
C LYS A 583 16.89 -24.90 -22.90
N ARG A 584 16.14 -25.20 -23.96
CA ARG A 584 14.88 -25.95 -23.86
C ARG A 584 15.23 -27.25 -23.15
N LYS A 585 15.06 -27.32 -21.82
CA LYS A 585 15.22 -28.56 -21.06
C LYS A 585 14.20 -29.55 -21.64
N LYS A 586 14.65 -30.42 -22.53
CA LYS A 586 13.88 -31.55 -23.08
C LYS A 586 13.59 -32.65 -22.03
N SER A 587 13.99 -32.45 -20.76
CA SER A 587 13.86 -33.47 -19.70
C SER A 587 13.29 -32.97 -18.36
N ALA A 588 12.58 -31.84 -18.33
CA ALA A 588 11.78 -31.47 -17.16
C ALA A 588 10.31 -31.46 -17.56
N GLY A 589 9.68 -32.64 -17.54
CA GLY A 589 8.22 -32.69 -17.42
C GLY A 589 7.86 -31.91 -16.15
N ASN A 590 6.96 -30.92 -16.27
CA ASN A 590 6.44 -30.05 -15.21
C ASN A 590 7.05 -28.63 -15.05
N LEU A 591 7.47 -27.96 -16.14
CA LEU A 591 7.38 -26.48 -16.16
C LEU A 591 6.15 -26.05 -16.98
N SER A 592 5.23 -25.32 -16.34
CA SER A 592 4.04 -24.80 -17.02
C SER A 592 4.42 -23.91 -18.21
N LYS A 593 3.60 -23.92 -19.27
CA LYS A 593 3.80 -23.08 -20.46
C LYS A 593 3.96 -21.59 -20.09
N LYS A 594 3.28 -21.14 -19.03
CA LYS A 594 3.38 -19.78 -18.46
C LYS A 594 4.79 -19.48 -17.94
N LYS A 595 5.40 -20.39 -17.16
CA LYS A 595 6.78 -20.24 -16.67
C LYS A 595 7.80 -20.21 -17.82
N GLN A 596 7.63 -21.02 -18.85
CA GLN A 596 8.52 -21.01 -20.02
C GLN A 596 8.44 -19.70 -20.81
N SER A 597 7.23 -19.17 -21.01
CA SER A 597 7.01 -17.87 -21.65
C SER A 597 7.64 -16.71 -20.86
N ALA A 598 7.50 -16.72 -19.53
CA ALA A 598 8.10 -15.71 -18.65
C ALA A 598 9.64 -15.71 -18.73
N MET A 599 10.27 -16.90 -18.71
CA MET A 599 11.72 -17.02 -18.89
C MET A 599 12.19 -16.50 -20.26
N TRP A 600 11.42 -16.77 -21.32
CA TRP A 600 11.73 -16.26 -22.67
C TRP A 600 11.65 -14.73 -22.73
N LYS A 601 10.56 -14.13 -22.20
CA LYS A 601 10.41 -12.67 -22.12
C LYS A 601 11.57 -12.05 -21.36
N ARG A 602 11.95 -12.61 -20.21
CA ARG A 602 13.10 -12.15 -19.42
C ARG A 602 14.41 -12.27 -20.17
N HIS A 603 14.67 -13.39 -20.84
CA HIS A 603 15.89 -13.54 -21.64
C HIS A 603 15.98 -12.48 -22.75
N LYS A 604 14.86 -12.21 -23.44
CA LYS A 604 14.78 -11.11 -24.42
C LYS A 604 15.08 -9.74 -23.79
N MET A 605 14.59 -9.48 -22.58
CA MET A 605 14.90 -8.26 -21.83
C MET A 605 16.39 -8.18 -21.43
N ILE A 606 17.00 -9.27 -20.97
CA ILE A 606 18.44 -9.33 -20.65
C ILE A 606 19.29 -9.08 -21.90
N VAL A 607 18.92 -9.67 -23.03
CA VAL A 607 19.58 -9.42 -24.33
C VAL A 607 19.42 -7.94 -24.73
N SER A 608 18.23 -7.36 -24.57
CA SER A 608 18.00 -5.94 -24.84
C SER A 608 18.79 -5.02 -23.90
N LEU A 609 18.96 -5.40 -22.63
CA LEU A 609 19.80 -4.67 -21.67
C LEU A 609 21.24 -4.64 -22.16
N ALA A 610 21.78 -5.80 -22.53
CA ALA A 610 23.13 -5.95 -23.04
C ALA A 610 23.36 -5.18 -24.35
N GLN A 611 22.39 -5.24 -25.28
CA GLN A 611 22.41 -4.46 -26.52
C GLN A 611 22.33 -2.95 -26.27
N GLY A 612 21.55 -2.51 -25.29
CA GLY A 612 21.45 -1.12 -24.90
C GLY A 612 22.75 -0.54 -24.36
N PHE A 613 23.49 -1.33 -23.58
CA PHE A 613 24.86 -0.98 -23.18
C PHE A 613 25.83 -0.91 -24.38
N ASN A 614 25.63 -1.73 -25.42
CA ASN A 614 26.42 -1.70 -26.66
C ASN A 614 26.02 -0.58 -27.64
N LEU A 615 24.82 0.01 -27.56
CA LEU A 615 24.36 1.08 -28.47
C LEU A 615 24.82 2.48 -28.03
N LEU A 616 25.05 2.67 -26.72
CA LEU A 616 25.71 3.85 -26.15
C LEU A 616 27.16 4.06 -26.66
N ASP A 617 27.70 3.05 -27.35
CA ASP A 617 29.03 2.98 -27.91
C ASP A 617 29.23 3.86 -29.17
N SER A 618 28.14 4.31 -29.81
CA SER A 618 28.24 5.04 -31.08
C SER A 618 28.22 6.58 -30.99
N GLU A 619 27.71 7.18 -29.91
CA GLU A 619 27.56 8.65 -29.81
C GLU A 619 28.10 9.29 -28.51
N ASN A 620 28.48 8.51 -27.49
CA ASN A 620 28.92 9.04 -26.21
C ASN A 620 30.38 8.69 -25.87
N TYR A 621 31.16 9.74 -25.58
CA TYR A 621 32.60 9.72 -25.21
C TYR A 621 32.94 8.83 -24.00
N TRP A 622 31.93 8.27 -23.33
CA TRP A 622 32.03 7.43 -22.15
C TRP A 622 32.38 5.97 -22.50
N CYS A 623 31.81 5.42 -23.58
CA CYS A 623 32.03 4.04 -24.00
C CYS A 623 33.36 3.83 -24.75
N GLN A 624 33.86 4.84 -25.48
CA GLN A 624 35.16 4.75 -26.18
C GLN A 624 36.36 4.49 -25.26
N LYS A 625 36.25 4.85 -23.97
CA LYS A 625 37.29 4.58 -22.97
C LYS A 625 37.05 3.28 -22.18
N PHE A 626 35.84 2.73 -22.29
CA PHE A 626 35.34 1.55 -21.57
C PHE A 626 35.56 0.24 -22.36
N PHE A 627 35.58 0.32 -23.70
CA PHE A 627 35.83 -0.81 -24.60
C PHE A 627 37.31 -0.98 -25.03
N ARG A 628 38.24 -0.25 -24.41
CA ARG A 628 39.69 -0.38 -24.64
C ARG A 628 40.42 -0.84 -23.37
N VAL A 629 40.06 -2.02 -22.86
CA VAL A 629 40.97 -2.87 -22.07
C VAL A 629 40.83 -4.30 -22.56
#